data_AF-A0A521Y3Y6-F1
#
_entry.id   AF-A0A521Y3Y6-F1
#
_cell.length_a   1.000
_cell.length_b   1.000
_cell.length_c   1.000
_cell.angle_alpha   90.00
_cell.angle_beta   90.00
_cell.angle_gamma   90.00
#
_symmetry.space_group_name_H-M   'P 1'
#
loop_
_entity.id
_entity.type
_entity.pdbx_description
1 polymer ?
#
loop_
_entity_poly.entity_id
_entity_poly.type
_entity_poly.pdbx_seq_one_letter_code
_entity_poly.pdbx_strand_id
1 'polypeptide(L)'
;MPDPSNPGLDHRPAPAALATESPRPASVTWLGHATVLVEVDGTRILTDPLLRPRFLHVLRRAAPVDLAGACSKIDAIVISHLHWDHADLASLRAVGRDTPVIVPRGAGALMRRAGLR
;
A
#
# COMPACT_ATOMS: atom_id res chain seq x y z
N MET A 1 -65.20 -7.61 -22.35
CA MET A 1 -64.63 -6.31 -21.92
C MET A 1 -63.66 -6.56 -20.78
N PRO A 2 -62.42 -6.07 -20.84
CA PRO A 2 -61.48 -6.16 -19.71
C PRO A 2 -61.76 -5.08 -18.65
N ASP A 3 -61.46 -5.38 -17.39
CA ASP A 3 -61.57 -4.49 -16.23
C ASP A 3 -60.51 -3.37 -16.29
N PRO A 4 -60.90 -2.08 -16.21
CA PRO A 4 -59.99 -0.93 -16.31
C PRO A 4 -59.23 -0.59 -15.03
N SER A 5 -59.35 -1.35 -13.93
CA SER A 5 -58.90 -0.90 -12.60
C SER A 5 -57.57 -1.45 -12.08
N ASN A 6 -56.82 -2.25 -12.85
CA ASN A 6 -55.53 -2.79 -12.37
C ASN A 6 -54.39 -2.51 -13.37
N PRO A 7 -53.60 -1.43 -13.19
CA PRO A 7 -52.35 -1.31 -13.92
C PRO A 7 -51.37 -2.30 -13.30
N GLY A 8 -51.08 -3.39 -14.00
CA GLY A 8 -50.08 -4.37 -13.56
C GLY A 8 -48.75 -3.68 -13.31
N LEU A 9 -48.44 -3.41 -12.03
CA LEU A 9 -47.15 -2.91 -11.60
C LEU A 9 -46.15 -4.04 -11.78
N ASP A 10 -45.20 -3.86 -12.69
CA ASP A 10 -44.10 -4.76 -12.86
C ASP A 10 -43.23 -4.71 -11.61
N HIS A 11 -43.38 -5.69 -10.72
CA HIS A 11 -42.43 -5.89 -9.63
C HIS A 11 -41.14 -6.50 -10.18
N ARG A 12 -40.44 -5.74 -11.01
CA ARG A 12 -39.05 -6.02 -11.34
C ARG A 12 -38.25 -5.59 -10.10
N PRO A 13 -37.54 -6.48 -9.39
CA PRO A 13 -36.69 -6.04 -8.30
C PRO A 13 -35.70 -5.04 -8.88
N ALA A 14 -35.66 -3.83 -8.31
CA ALA A 14 -34.62 -2.86 -8.63
C ALA A 14 -33.26 -3.58 -8.51
N PRO A 15 -32.33 -3.40 -9.47
CA PRO A 15 -31.01 -4.01 -9.35
C PRO A 15 -30.48 -3.61 -7.98
N ALA A 16 -30.18 -4.61 -7.13
CA ALA A 16 -29.64 -4.39 -5.81
C ALA A 16 -28.52 -3.37 -5.98
N ALA A 17 -28.73 -2.15 -5.47
CA ALA A 17 -27.74 -1.11 -5.55
C ALA A 17 -26.49 -1.73 -4.97
N LEU A 18 -25.49 -1.98 -5.81
CA LEU A 18 -24.16 -2.36 -5.37
C LEU A 18 -23.83 -1.34 -4.31
N ALA A 19 -23.77 -1.77 -3.04
CA ALA A 19 -23.42 -0.88 -1.96
C ALA A 19 -22.04 -0.36 -2.34
N THR A 20 -21.99 0.86 -2.86
CA THR A 20 -20.74 1.60 -3.03
C THR A 20 -20.26 1.80 -1.62
N GLU A 21 -19.33 0.93 -1.20
CA GLU A 21 -18.58 1.08 0.02
C GLU A 21 -18.11 2.54 0.06
N SER A 22 -18.47 3.27 1.10
CA SER A 22 -18.05 4.66 1.25
C SER A 22 -16.53 4.72 1.10
N PRO A 23 -15.97 5.65 0.30
CA PRO A 23 -14.53 5.72 0.08
C PRO A 23 -13.83 5.74 1.43
N ARG A 24 -12.94 4.77 1.66
CA ARG A 24 -12.14 4.77 2.89
C ARG A 24 -11.25 6.01 2.85
N PRO A 25 -11.24 6.83 3.92
CA PRO A 25 -10.41 8.03 3.94
C PRO A 25 -8.94 7.65 3.77
N ALA A 26 -8.23 8.40 2.93
CA ALA A 26 -6.80 8.22 2.74
C ALA A 26 -6.04 8.49 4.05
N SER A 27 -5.03 7.68 4.35
CA SER A 27 -4.19 7.83 5.53
C SER A 27 -2.72 7.96 5.12
N VAL A 28 -1.95 8.70 5.93
CA VAL A 28 -0.50 8.81 5.81
C VAL A 28 0.10 8.63 7.20
N THR A 29 0.92 7.60 7.36
CA THR A 29 1.59 7.28 8.63
C THR A 29 3.09 7.40 8.46
N TRP A 30 3.71 8.34 9.19
CA TRP A 30 5.16 8.45 9.23
C TRP A 30 5.73 7.39 10.18
N LEU A 31 6.51 6.45 9.64
CA LEU A 31 7.11 5.36 10.42
C LEU A 31 8.51 5.72 10.91
N GLY A 32 9.18 6.70 10.29
CA GLY A 32 10.50 7.19 10.67
C GLY A 32 11.43 7.38 9.46
N HIS A 33 12.40 8.29 9.57
CA HIS A 33 13.26 8.69 8.43
C HIS A 33 12.41 9.08 7.20
N ALA A 34 12.69 8.52 6.02
CA ALA A 34 11.91 8.64 4.80
C ALA A 34 10.85 7.53 4.64
N THR A 35 10.65 6.69 5.67
CA THR A 35 9.66 5.62 5.65
C THR A 35 8.28 6.15 6.01
N VAL A 36 7.41 6.17 5.01
CA VAL A 36 6.01 6.60 5.10
C VAL A 36 5.13 5.47 4.57
N LEU A 37 4.09 5.11 5.32
CA LEU A 37 3.01 4.26 4.86
C LEU A 37 1.88 5.16 4.35
N VAL A 38 1.46 4.96 3.10
CA VAL A 38 0.34 5.64 2.46
C VAL A 38 -0.75 4.63 2.20
N GLU A 39 -1.96 4.90 2.66
CA GLU A 39 -3.12 4.01 2.45
C GLU A 39 -4.22 4.79 1.71
N VAL A 40 -4.61 4.33 0.54
CA VAL A 40 -5.64 4.97 -0.30
C VAL A 40 -6.47 3.88 -0.97
N ASP A 41 -7.80 3.94 -0.83
CA ASP A 41 -8.74 2.98 -1.42
C ASP A 41 -8.38 1.51 -1.14
N GLY A 42 -7.82 1.24 0.06
CA GLY A 42 -7.38 -0.08 0.49
C GLY A 42 -6.02 -0.54 -0.06
N THR A 43 -5.37 0.26 -0.90
CA THR A 43 -3.99 0.03 -1.37
C THR A 43 -3.00 0.60 -0.36
N ARG A 44 -1.96 -0.17 -0.01
CA ARG A 44 -0.93 0.19 0.97
C ARG A 44 0.43 0.31 0.29
N ILE A 45 0.97 1.52 0.26
CA ILE A 45 2.25 1.86 -0.37
C ILE A 45 3.26 2.25 0.71
N LEU A 46 4.45 1.67 0.66
CA LEU A 46 5.54 2.00 1.58
C LEU A 46 6.67 2.72 0.85
N THR A 47 7.12 3.86 1.37
CA THR A 47 8.26 4.60 0.80
C THR A 47 9.55 4.26 1.54
N ASP A 48 10.67 4.20 0.81
CA ASP A 48 12.05 4.16 1.34
C ASP A 48 12.18 3.42 2.68
N PRO A 49 11.92 2.09 2.70
CA PRO A 49 11.80 1.35 3.93
C PRO A 49 13.15 1.23 4.62
N LEU A 50 13.26 1.86 5.79
CA LEU A 50 14.36 1.73 6.71
C LEU A 50 13.80 1.24 8.04
N LEU A 51 13.70 -0.08 8.22
CA LEU A 51 13.02 -0.72 9.35
C LEU A 51 13.98 -1.10 10.49
N ARG A 52 15.28 -0.87 10.30
CA ARG A 52 16.30 -1.18 11.31
C ARG A 52 16.44 -0.03 12.31
N PRO A 53 16.55 -0.31 13.62
CA PRO A 53 16.66 0.73 14.65
C PRO A 53 17.94 1.57 14.56
N ARG A 54 19.01 1.00 13.99
CA ARG A 54 20.26 1.70 13.66
C ARG A 54 20.66 1.36 12.23
N PHE A 55 20.97 2.37 11.45
CA PHE A 55 21.57 2.22 10.12
C PHE A 55 22.84 3.07 10.06
N LEU A 56 24.00 2.42 10.09
CA LEU A 56 25.30 3.09 10.20
C LEU A 56 25.32 4.08 11.38
N HIS A 57 25.48 5.37 11.09
CA HIS A 57 25.52 6.48 12.06
C HIS A 57 24.15 7.15 12.27
N VAL A 58 23.11 6.72 11.56
CA VAL A 58 21.77 7.31 11.63
C VAL A 58 20.95 6.57 12.67
N LEU A 59 20.56 7.29 13.73
CA LEU A 59 19.53 6.83 14.65
C LEU A 59 18.18 7.02 13.98
N ARG A 60 17.44 5.92 13.79
CA ARG A 60 16.09 5.97 13.26
C ARG A 60 15.17 6.60 14.31
N ARG A 61 14.84 7.88 14.15
CA ARG A 61 13.71 8.49 14.86
C ARG A 61 12.43 7.99 14.21
N ALA A 62 11.57 7.38 15.02
CA ALA A 62 10.36 6.71 14.57
C ALA A 62 9.17 7.14 15.42
N ALA A 63 7.99 7.14 14.82
CA ALA A 63 6.76 7.22 15.59
C ALA A 63 6.60 5.93 16.44
N PRO A 64 5.86 5.99 17.57
CA PRO A 64 5.56 4.83 18.39
C PRO A 64 4.47 3.97 17.70
N VAL A 65 4.83 3.35 16.58
CA VAL A 65 3.93 2.54 15.75
C VAL A 65 4.38 1.08 15.80
N ASP A 66 3.43 0.15 15.79
CA ASP A 66 3.74 -1.25 15.52
C ASP A 66 4.23 -1.41 14.08
N LEU A 67 5.55 -1.52 13.91
CA LEU A 67 6.18 -1.65 12.61
C LEU A 67 5.82 -2.95 11.90
N ALA A 68 5.61 -4.04 12.66
CA ALA A 68 5.27 -5.32 12.07
C ALA A 68 3.85 -5.27 11.47
N GLY A 69 2.88 -4.73 12.22
CA GLY A 69 1.54 -4.48 11.74
C GLY A 69 1.52 -3.48 10.57
N ALA A 70 2.26 -2.38 10.69
CA ALA A 70 2.33 -1.35 9.65
C ALA A 70 2.93 -1.87 8.33
N CYS A 71 3.92 -2.77 8.40
CA CYS A 71 4.57 -3.35 7.22
C CYS A 71 3.93 -4.66 6.73
N SER A 72 2.84 -5.12 7.34
CA SER A 72 2.09 -6.27 6.83
C SER A 72 1.36 -5.90 5.55
N LYS A 73 1.20 -6.83 4.59
CA LYS A 73 0.34 -6.65 3.39
C LYS A 73 0.60 -5.34 2.62
N ILE A 74 1.86 -5.04 2.33
CA ILE A 74 2.24 -3.92 1.47
C ILE A 74 2.06 -4.32 0.01
N ASP A 75 1.31 -3.52 -0.75
CA ASP A 75 1.00 -3.76 -2.15
C ASP A 75 2.12 -3.31 -3.08
N ALA A 76 2.84 -2.25 -2.69
CA ALA A 76 4.00 -1.75 -3.43
C ALA A 76 4.97 -1.00 -2.53
N ILE A 77 6.26 -1.07 -2.88
CA ILE A 77 7.32 -0.26 -2.28
C ILE A 77 7.79 0.75 -3.32
N VAL A 78 7.99 2.00 -2.92
CA VAL A 78 8.56 3.05 -3.77
C VAL A 78 9.90 3.47 -3.21
N ILE A 79 10.95 3.34 -4.03
CA ILE A 79 12.30 3.83 -3.74
C ILE A 79 12.49 5.16 -4.44
N SER A 80 12.80 6.22 -3.69
CA SER A 80 13.05 7.55 -4.25
C SER A 80 14.37 7.62 -5.01
N HIS A 81 15.45 7.04 -4.47
CA HIS A 81 16.79 6.99 -5.09
C HIS A 81 17.66 5.87 -4.51
N LEU A 82 18.80 5.58 -5.18
CA LEU A 82 19.68 4.47 -4.84
C LEU A 82 20.81 4.86 -3.87
N HIS A 83 20.46 5.43 -2.73
CA HIS A 83 21.37 5.54 -1.58
C HIS A 83 21.06 4.47 -0.55
N TRP A 84 22.08 4.15 0.26
CA TRP A 84 22.03 3.04 1.21
C TRP A 84 20.94 3.20 2.27
N ASP A 85 20.64 4.43 2.67
CA ASP A 85 19.61 4.81 3.64
C ASP A 85 18.18 4.77 3.08
N HIS A 86 18.02 4.73 1.75
CA HIS A 86 16.73 4.63 1.05
C HIS A 86 16.49 3.23 0.44
N ALA A 87 17.55 2.50 0.07
CA ALA A 87 17.49 1.19 -0.58
C ALA A 87 18.05 0.06 0.32
N ASP A 88 17.60 -0.01 1.57
CA ASP A 88 18.05 -1.05 2.50
C ASP A 88 17.47 -2.43 2.16
N LEU A 89 18.29 -3.29 1.55
CA LEU A 89 17.89 -4.64 1.12
C LEU A 89 17.35 -5.51 2.26
N ALA A 90 17.79 -5.29 3.50
CA ALA A 90 17.27 -6.04 4.65
C ALA A 90 15.82 -5.64 4.96
N SER A 91 15.54 -4.34 4.98
CA SER A 91 14.18 -3.81 5.15
C SER A 91 13.25 -4.22 4.01
N LEU A 92 13.73 -4.18 2.75
CA LEU A 92 12.94 -4.64 1.59
C LEU A 92 12.54 -6.11 1.71
N ARG A 93 13.47 -6.98 2.11
CA ARG A 93 13.18 -8.41 2.32
C ARG A 93 12.24 -8.66 3.49
N ALA A 94 12.28 -7.82 4.53
CA ALA A 94 11.40 -7.93 5.68
C ALA A 94 9.94 -7.60 5.33
N VAL A 95 9.71 -6.72 4.35
CA VAL A 95 8.36 -6.43 3.84
C VAL A 95 7.85 -7.57 2.97
N GLY A 96 8.69 -8.09 2.06
CA GLY A 96 8.34 -9.22 1.22
C GLY A 96 9.12 -9.22 -0.10
N ARG A 97 9.61 -10.38 -0.54
CA ARG A 97 10.36 -10.49 -1.81
C ARG A 97 9.48 -10.34 -3.04
N ASP A 98 8.22 -10.75 -2.93
CA ASP A 98 7.23 -10.72 -4.00
C ASP A 98 6.44 -9.41 -4.05
N THR A 99 6.68 -8.50 -3.10
CA THR A 99 6.13 -7.15 -3.12
C THR A 99 6.81 -6.35 -4.24
N PRO A 100 6.06 -5.81 -5.21
CA PRO A 100 6.61 -4.98 -6.27
C PRO A 100 7.42 -3.80 -5.73
N VAL A 101 8.66 -3.65 -6.20
CA VAL A 101 9.53 -2.53 -5.86
C VAL A 101 9.66 -1.59 -7.05
N ILE A 102 9.02 -0.42 -6.94
CA ILE A 102 9.09 0.66 -7.91
C ILE A 102 10.35 1.47 -7.63
N VAL A 103 11.23 1.56 -8.62
CA VAL A 103 12.55 2.18 -8.49
C VAL A 103 12.83 3.16 -9.63
N PRO A 104 13.79 4.09 -9.48
CA PRO A 104 14.20 4.97 -10.56
C PRO A 104 14.69 4.19 -11.78
N ARG A 105 14.60 4.82 -12.95
CA ARG A 105 15.05 4.23 -14.21
C ARG A 105 16.51 3.76 -14.09
N GLY A 106 16.78 2.52 -14.53
CA GLY A 106 18.10 1.89 -14.46
C GLY A 106 18.36 1.06 -13.20
N ALA A 107 17.58 1.24 -12.14
CA ALA A 107 17.76 0.52 -10.87
C ALA A 107 17.16 -0.90 -10.86
N GLY A 108 16.25 -1.22 -11.77
CA GLY A 108 15.50 -2.49 -11.72
C GLY A 108 16.36 -3.75 -11.82
N ALA A 109 17.48 -3.70 -12.55
CA ALA A 109 18.41 -4.84 -12.63
C ALA A 109 19.08 -5.14 -11.28
N LEU A 110 19.37 -4.11 -10.49
CA LEU A 110 19.94 -4.26 -9.15
C LEU A 110 18.94 -4.96 -8.21
N MET A 111 17.67 -4.55 -8.24
CA MET A 111 16.61 -5.15 -7.41
C MET A 111 16.39 -6.62 -7.76
N ARG A 112 16.29 -6.95 -9.06
CA ARG A 112 16.16 -8.34 -9.50
C ARG A 112 17.34 -9.20 -9.08
N ARG A 113 18.57 -8.69 -9.20
CA ARG A 113 19.77 -9.40 -8.72
C ARG A 113 19.76 -9.61 -7.21
N ALA A 114 19.11 -8.72 -6.45
CA ALA A 114 18.93 -8.87 -5.00
C ALA A 114 17.80 -9.85 -4.61
N GLY A 115 17.07 -10.39 -5.60
CA GLY A 115 15.95 -11.31 -5.42
C GLY A 115 14.65 -10.62 -4.98
N LEU A 116 14.42 -9.42 -5.50
CA LEU A 116 13.20 -8.62 -5.30
C LEU A 116 12.44 -8.48 -6.62
N ARG A 117 11.10 -8.38 -6.52
CA ARG A 117 10.19 -8.23 -7.67
C ARG A 117 10.15 -6.80 -8.21
#